data_AF-A0A3D0MDX7-F1
#
_entry.id   AF-A0A3D0MDX7-F1
#
_cell.length_a   1.000
_cell.length_b   1.000
_cell.length_c   1.000
_cell.angle_alpha   90.00
_cell.angle_beta   90.00
_cell.angle_gamma   90.00
#
_symmetry.space_group_name_H-M   'P 1'
#
loop_
_entity.id
_entity.type
_entity.pdbx_description
1 polymer ?
#
loop_
_entity_poly.entity_id
_entity_poly.type
_entity_poly.pdbx_seq_one_letter_code
_entity_poly.pdbx_strand_id
1 'polypeptide(L)'
;PVELAVSTYRKLGLNEAPGVPDFNRATGALGQTLFRPPTVAGWAGGRSWITPGLLLERGNFARDLLFPDINFIPPDRRNGSREIQSVARRIRDGLDITTATQPSNIGEGQIMAESNMLADRDEDFNTRYGSFRGWQMAIEKVKPIPRHTARLDFSGDVLQQELTSTTEVVDYFIERFMRVAPGADARRMLVKFLNEELGTSNIEEAQTYMEDALRMMVHLLLSQPEYQLS
;
A
#
# COMPACT_ATOMS: atom_id res chain seq x y z
N PRO A 1 0.37 8.07 11.40
CA PRO A 1 0.79 7.31 10.19
C PRO A 1 0.74 8.09 8.90
N VAL A 2 -0.29 8.91 8.73
CA VAL A 2 -0.38 9.85 7.61
C VAL A 2 0.87 10.74 7.57
N GLU A 3 1.33 11.22 8.72
CA GLU A 3 2.58 11.98 8.83
C GLU A 3 3.80 11.19 8.32
N LEU A 4 3.98 9.93 8.77
CA LEU A 4 5.04 9.04 8.27
C LEU A 4 4.97 8.87 6.75
N ALA A 5 3.78 8.58 6.20
CA ALA A 5 3.63 8.36 4.76
C ALA A 5 3.96 9.63 3.97
N VAL A 6 3.39 10.78 4.37
CA VAL A 6 3.61 12.06 3.69
C VAL A 6 5.06 12.53 3.83
N SER A 7 5.67 12.37 5.01
CA SER A 7 7.08 12.72 5.22
C SER A 7 8.01 11.83 4.39
N THR A 8 7.70 10.54 4.27
CA THR A 8 8.43 9.60 3.40
C THR A 8 8.34 10.04 1.94
N TYR A 9 7.16 10.37 1.44
CA TYR A 9 6.99 10.86 0.06
C TYR A 9 7.79 12.13 -0.21
N ARG A 10 7.78 13.08 0.73
CA ARG A 10 8.58 14.30 0.62
C ARG A 10 10.07 14.02 0.60
N LYS A 11 10.57 13.15 1.49
CA LYS A 11 11.98 12.77 1.53
C LYS A 11 12.41 12.02 0.25
N LEU A 12 11.49 11.27 -0.37
CA LEU A 12 11.69 10.64 -1.67
C LEU A 12 11.60 11.61 -2.86
N GLY A 13 11.30 12.89 -2.64
CA GLY A 13 11.19 13.89 -3.71
C GLY A 13 9.91 13.80 -4.53
N LEU A 14 8.87 13.11 -4.02
CA LEU A 14 7.59 12.98 -4.72
C LEU A 14 6.76 14.26 -4.57
N ASN A 15 6.30 14.80 -5.71
CA ASN A 15 5.41 15.98 -5.75
C ASN A 15 3.94 15.62 -5.56
N GLU A 16 3.57 14.36 -5.81
CA GLU A 16 2.22 13.83 -5.67
C GLU A 16 2.26 12.53 -4.86
N ALA A 17 1.18 12.24 -4.14
CA ALA A 17 1.07 10.98 -3.42
C ALA A 17 0.84 9.84 -4.42
N PRO A 18 1.64 8.75 -4.37
CA PRO A 18 1.44 7.61 -5.24
C PRO A 18 0.07 6.97 -4.99
N GLY A 19 -0.57 6.52 -6.07
CA GLY A 19 -1.81 5.76 -6.01
C GLY A 19 -1.61 4.26 -5.79
N VAL A 20 -0.35 3.80 -5.85
CA VAL A 20 0.11 2.44 -5.62
C VAL A 20 1.40 2.50 -4.77
N PRO A 21 1.40 1.98 -3.52
CA PRO A 21 0.25 1.43 -2.81
C PRO A 21 -0.86 2.47 -2.57
N ASP A 22 -2.12 2.02 -2.45
CA ASP A 22 -3.23 2.93 -2.18
C ASP A 22 -3.05 3.61 -0.82
N PHE A 23 -3.10 4.96 -0.80
CA PHE A 23 -2.83 5.75 0.39
C PHE A 23 -3.69 5.34 1.59
N ASN A 24 -5.00 5.16 1.41
CA ASN A 24 -5.90 4.82 2.52
C ASN A 24 -5.70 3.39 3.00
N ARG A 25 -5.37 2.44 2.10
CA ARG A 25 -5.00 1.08 2.51
C ARG A 25 -3.70 1.10 3.31
N ALA A 26 -2.67 1.80 2.81
CA ALA A 26 -1.37 1.90 3.46
C ALA A 26 -1.49 2.56 4.85
N THR A 27 -2.12 3.73 4.95
CA THR A 27 -2.27 4.39 6.26
C THR A 27 -3.26 3.67 7.16
N GLY A 28 -4.27 3.00 6.60
CA GLY A 28 -5.23 2.17 7.33
C GLY A 28 -4.58 0.95 7.99
N ALA A 29 -3.67 0.27 7.28
CA ALA A 29 -2.87 -0.83 7.84
C ALA A 29 -1.99 -0.35 9.02
N LEU A 30 -1.51 0.89 8.94
CA LEU A 30 -0.79 1.56 10.02
C LEU A 30 -1.70 2.08 11.14
N GLY A 31 -3.03 1.88 11.05
CA GLY A 31 -4.05 2.25 12.03
C GLY A 31 -4.79 3.57 11.78
N GLN A 32 -4.51 4.27 10.66
CA GLN A 32 -5.08 5.58 10.33
C GLN A 32 -5.76 5.58 8.95
N THR A 33 -7.02 5.17 8.89
CA THR A 33 -7.85 5.34 7.68
C THR A 33 -8.43 6.76 7.64
N LEU A 34 -8.10 7.57 6.62
CA LEU A 34 -8.61 8.94 6.56
C LEU A 34 -10.15 8.98 6.50
N PHE A 35 -10.72 10.02 7.11
CA PHE A 35 -12.18 10.24 7.20
C PHE A 35 -12.98 9.12 7.87
N ARG A 36 -12.31 8.17 8.52
CA ARG A 36 -12.93 7.06 9.25
C ARG A 36 -12.32 6.91 10.65
N PRO A 37 -12.53 7.90 11.55
CA PRO A 37 -12.02 7.79 12.91
C PRO A 37 -12.72 6.65 13.66
N PRO A 38 -12.01 5.93 14.56
CA PRO A 38 -12.59 4.82 15.32
C PRO A 38 -13.59 5.28 16.38
N THR A 39 -13.48 6.52 16.86
CA THR A 39 -14.37 7.09 17.89
C THR A 39 -14.68 8.56 17.59
N VAL A 40 -15.62 9.15 18.32
CA VAL A 40 -15.92 10.59 18.28
C VAL A 40 -14.71 11.47 18.67
N ALA A 41 -13.75 10.93 19.44
CA ALA A 41 -12.52 11.62 19.80
C ALA A 41 -11.44 11.58 18.69
N GLY A 42 -11.69 10.87 17.58
CA GLY A 42 -10.72 10.67 16.53
C GLY A 42 -9.86 9.42 16.74
N TRP A 43 -8.60 9.50 16.32
CA TRP A 43 -7.60 8.44 16.49
C TRP A 43 -6.81 8.66 17.79
N ALA A 44 -6.51 7.56 18.51
CA ALA A 44 -5.60 7.61 19.64
C ALA A 44 -4.23 8.16 19.20
N GLY A 45 -3.55 8.94 20.05
CA GLY A 45 -2.27 9.57 19.73
C GLY A 45 -1.07 8.89 20.40
N GLY A 46 0.13 9.43 20.14
CA GLY A 46 1.36 9.09 20.88
C GLY A 46 1.82 7.63 20.71
N ARG A 47 2.19 6.99 21.82
CA ARG A 47 2.80 5.64 21.82
C ARG A 47 1.87 4.52 21.32
N SER A 48 0.56 4.76 21.23
CA SER A 48 -0.39 3.80 20.67
C SER A 48 -0.10 3.43 19.21
N TRP A 49 0.62 4.30 18.48
CA TRP A 49 1.06 4.08 17.10
C TRP A 49 2.36 3.30 16.96
N ILE A 50 2.98 2.90 18.07
CA ILE A 50 4.26 2.21 18.12
C ILE A 50 4.06 0.89 18.86
N THR A 51 3.74 -0.14 18.09
CA THR A 51 3.65 -1.53 18.53
C THR A 51 4.54 -2.40 17.65
N PRO A 52 4.96 -3.59 18.09
CA PRO A 52 5.77 -4.48 17.25
C PRO A 52 5.11 -4.77 15.89
N GLY A 53 3.78 -4.97 15.87
CA GLY A 53 3.03 -5.17 14.64
C GLY A 53 3.04 -3.94 13.72
N LEU A 54 2.86 -2.74 14.29
CA LEU A 54 2.91 -1.51 13.49
C LEU A 54 4.31 -1.20 12.95
N LEU A 55 5.38 -1.53 13.68
CA LEU A 55 6.75 -1.37 13.17
C LEU A 55 7.00 -2.26 11.95
N LEU A 56 6.50 -3.51 11.97
CA LEU A 56 6.56 -4.39 10.81
C LEU A 56 5.76 -3.81 9.62
N GLU A 57 4.54 -3.34 9.87
CA GLU A 57 3.71 -2.74 8.82
C GLU A 57 4.31 -1.46 8.21
N ARG A 58 5.06 -0.69 8.99
CA ARG A 58 5.80 0.46 8.45
C ARG A 58 6.94 0.02 7.53
N GLY A 59 7.61 -1.09 7.84
CA GLY A 59 8.56 -1.74 6.93
C GLY A 59 7.89 -2.19 5.63
N ASN A 60 6.73 -2.86 5.74
CA ASN A 60 5.92 -3.26 4.58
C ASN A 60 5.51 -2.07 3.72
N PHE A 61 5.09 -0.96 4.34
CA PHE A 61 4.80 0.29 3.62
C PHE A 61 6.00 0.79 2.81
N ALA A 62 7.20 0.83 3.41
CA ALA A 62 8.40 1.24 2.70
C ALA A 62 8.73 0.27 1.55
N ARG A 63 8.57 -1.04 1.77
CA ARG A 63 8.76 -2.06 0.73
C ARG A 63 7.80 -1.84 -0.45
N ASP A 64 6.50 -1.72 -0.19
CA ASP A 64 5.48 -1.59 -1.23
C ASP A 64 5.65 -0.29 -2.05
N LEU A 65 6.20 0.75 -1.44
CA LEU A 65 6.53 2.00 -2.11
C LEU A 65 7.74 1.87 -3.06
N LEU A 66 8.78 1.16 -2.62
CA LEU A 66 10.02 0.95 -3.39
C LEU A 66 9.87 -0.13 -4.46
N PHE A 67 9.03 -1.13 -4.19
CA PHE A 67 8.74 -2.29 -5.03
C PHE A 67 7.22 -2.45 -5.21
N PRO A 68 6.60 -1.67 -6.13
CA PRO A 68 5.16 -1.72 -6.33
C PRO A 68 4.65 -3.10 -6.74
N ASP A 69 3.53 -3.53 -6.15
CA ASP A 69 2.87 -4.80 -6.50
C ASP A 69 2.29 -4.75 -7.92
N ILE A 70 2.83 -5.60 -8.80
CA ILE A 70 2.37 -5.77 -10.18
C ILE A 70 0.92 -6.29 -10.27
N ASN A 71 0.42 -6.90 -9.20
CA ASN A 71 -0.94 -7.43 -9.11
C ASN A 71 -1.92 -6.47 -8.43
N PHE A 72 -1.51 -5.22 -8.16
CA PHE A 72 -2.36 -4.27 -7.46
C PHE A 72 -3.67 -4.00 -8.21
N ILE A 73 -4.79 -4.29 -7.55
CA ILE A 73 -6.12 -3.94 -8.03
C ILE A 73 -6.68 -2.77 -7.20
N PRO A 74 -6.95 -1.61 -7.83
CA PRO A 74 -7.50 -0.45 -7.15
C PRO A 74 -8.86 -0.73 -6.48
N PRO A 75 -9.06 -0.30 -5.21
CA PRO A 75 -10.32 -0.52 -4.47
C PRO A 75 -11.55 0.15 -5.11
N ASP A 76 -11.34 1.25 -5.83
CA ASP A 76 -12.38 1.99 -6.55
C ASP A 76 -12.76 1.34 -7.89
N ARG A 77 -11.93 0.42 -8.41
CA ARG A 77 -12.19 -0.30 -9.67
C ARG A 77 -12.68 -1.72 -9.47
N ARG A 78 -12.43 -2.32 -8.31
CA ARG A 78 -12.92 -3.66 -7.96
C ARG A 78 -13.53 -3.66 -6.58
N ASN A 79 -14.80 -4.02 -6.52
CA ASN A 79 -15.50 -4.24 -5.25
C ASN A 79 -14.81 -5.35 -4.44
N GLY A 80 -14.57 -5.13 -3.14
CA GLY A 80 -13.98 -6.14 -2.25
C GLY A 80 -14.93 -7.26 -1.81
N SER A 81 -16.25 -7.08 -1.94
CA SER A 81 -17.25 -8.07 -1.52
C SER A 81 -17.34 -9.23 -2.53
N ARG A 82 -17.05 -10.45 -2.07
CA ARG A 82 -17.18 -11.67 -2.88
C ARG A 82 -18.63 -11.93 -3.31
N GLU A 83 -19.59 -11.59 -2.45
CA GLU A 83 -21.02 -11.74 -2.76
C GLU A 83 -21.43 -10.80 -3.90
N ILE A 84 -21.02 -9.54 -3.87
CA ILE A 84 -21.39 -8.61 -4.94
C ILE A 84 -20.69 -8.98 -6.25
N GLN A 85 -19.46 -9.49 -6.16
CA GLN A 85 -18.76 -10.05 -7.33
C GLN A 85 -19.47 -11.29 -7.91
N SER A 86 -20.05 -12.15 -7.07
CA SER A 86 -20.77 -13.35 -7.54
C SER A 86 -22.08 -12.96 -8.24
N VAL A 87 -22.86 -12.02 -7.66
CA VAL A 87 -24.06 -11.45 -8.28
C VAL A 87 -23.71 -10.83 -9.64
N ALA A 88 -22.68 -9.98 -9.68
CA ALA A 88 -22.22 -9.34 -10.92
C ALA A 88 -21.83 -10.34 -12.02
N ARG A 89 -21.21 -11.47 -11.63
CA ARG A 89 -20.85 -12.56 -12.54
C ARG A 89 -22.09 -13.27 -13.07
N ARG A 90 -23.01 -13.68 -12.20
CA ARG A 90 -24.24 -14.39 -12.59
C ARG A 90 -25.13 -13.57 -13.52
N ILE A 91 -25.27 -12.26 -13.26
CA ILE A 91 -25.99 -11.34 -14.16
C ILE A 91 -25.30 -11.30 -15.53
N ARG A 92 -23.96 -11.25 -15.56
CA ARG A 92 -23.20 -11.29 -16.82
C ARG A 92 -23.37 -12.61 -17.57
N ASP A 93 -23.52 -13.72 -16.85
CA ASP A 93 -23.75 -15.04 -17.40
C ASP A 93 -25.21 -15.23 -17.89
N GLY A 94 -26.06 -14.22 -17.75
CA GLY A 94 -27.43 -14.18 -18.29
C GLY A 94 -28.52 -14.67 -17.33
N LEU A 95 -28.18 -14.88 -16.04
CA LEU A 95 -29.18 -15.21 -15.03
C LEU A 95 -30.08 -13.99 -14.75
N ASP A 96 -31.37 -14.25 -14.49
CA ASP A 96 -32.29 -13.22 -14.00
C ASP A 96 -31.86 -12.71 -12.61
N ILE A 97 -32.40 -11.55 -12.21
CA ILE A 97 -32.01 -10.87 -10.98
C ILE A 97 -32.25 -11.77 -9.77
N THR A 98 -33.44 -12.39 -9.68
CA THR A 98 -33.84 -13.26 -8.56
C THR A 98 -32.88 -14.45 -8.41
N THR A 99 -32.49 -15.10 -9.51
CA THR A 99 -31.52 -16.20 -9.48
C THR A 99 -30.11 -15.71 -9.20
N ALA A 100 -29.70 -14.58 -9.77
CA ALA A 100 -28.34 -14.05 -9.60
C ALA A 100 -28.04 -13.60 -8.16
N THR A 101 -29.06 -13.12 -7.44
CA THR A 101 -28.97 -12.62 -6.07
C THR A 101 -29.11 -13.70 -5.00
N GLN A 102 -29.20 -14.98 -5.37
CA GLN A 102 -29.16 -16.05 -4.37
C GLN A 102 -27.79 -16.08 -3.65
N PRO A 103 -27.73 -16.33 -2.34
CA PRO A 103 -26.48 -16.32 -1.59
C PRO A 103 -25.41 -17.24 -2.20
N SER A 104 -24.16 -16.79 -2.29
CA SER A 104 -23.08 -17.62 -2.87
C SER A 104 -22.71 -18.86 -2.06
N ASN A 105 -23.09 -18.91 -0.78
CA ASN A 105 -22.72 -19.99 0.14
C ASN A 105 -23.73 -21.15 0.18
N ILE A 106 -24.80 -21.07 -0.61
CA ILE A 106 -25.79 -22.14 -0.69
C ILE A 106 -25.29 -23.11 -1.74
N GLY A 107 -24.71 -24.22 -1.28
CA GLY A 107 -24.43 -25.37 -2.15
C GLY A 107 -25.72 -25.96 -2.69
N GLU A 108 -25.64 -26.63 -3.85
CA GLU A 108 -26.78 -27.38 -4.41
C GLU A 108 -27.44 -28.25 -3.34
N GLY A 109 -28.72 -27.98 -3.04
CA GLY A 109 -29.52 -28.75 -2.09
C GLY A 109 -29.60 -28.20 -0.66
N GLN A 110 -29.02 -27.04 -0.33
CA GLN A 110 -29.26 -26.39 0.97
C GLN A 110 -30.51 -25.50 0.98
N ILE A 111 -31.32 -25.65 2.04
CA ILE A 111 -32.58 -24.94 2.24
C ILE A 111 -32.28 -23.49 2.65
N MET A 112 -32.72 -22.52 1.84
CA MET A 112 -32.75 -21.11 2.23
C MET A 112 -33.71 -20.90 3.40
N ALA A 113 -33.33 -20.07 4.36
CA ALA A 113 -34.28 -19.59 5.36
C ALA A 113 -35.48 -18.93 4.66
N GLU A 114 -36.71 -19.27 5.07
CA GLU A 114 -37.94 -18.75 4.43
C GLU A 114 -38.00 -17.22 4.42
N SER A 115 -37.40 -16.56 5.41
CA SER A 115 -37.25 -15.10 5.46
C SER A 115 -36.44 -14.53 4.30
N ASN A 116 -35.41 -15.23 3.83
CA ASN A 116 -34.65 -14.84 2.63
C ASN A 116 -35.43 -15.14 1.35
N MET A 117 -36.20 -16.23 1.32
CA MET A 117 -37.04 -16.54 0.15
C MET A 117 -38.13 -15.50 -0.06
N LEU A 118 -38.73 -14.96 1.01
CA LEU A 118 -39.74 -13.90 0.92
C LEU A 118 -39.14 -12.57 0.45
N ALA A 119 -37.94 -12.22 0.92
CA ALA A 119 -37.23 -11.00 0.50
C ALA A 119 -36.68 -11.07 -0.94
N ASP A 120 -36.37 -12.27 -1.45
CA ASP A 120 -35.94 -12.47 -2.84
C ASP A 120 -37.12 -12.51 -3.84
N ARG A 121 -38.38 -12.67 -3.37
CA ARG A 121 -39.59 -12.65 -4.23
C ARG A 121 -40.07 -11.25 -4.60
N ASP A 122 -39.67 -10.25 -3.84
CA ASP A 122 -39.95 -8.84 -4.11
C ASP A 122 -38.62 -8.13 -4.37
N GLU A 123 -38.28 -7.96 -5.65
CA GLU A 123 -37.00 -7.40 -6.09
C GLU A 123 -36.74 -6.00 -5.48
N ASP A 124 -37.79 -5.26 -5.16
CA ASP A 124 -37.73 -3.94 -4.55
C ASP A 124 -37.15 -3.96 -3.11
N PHE A 125 -37.24 -5.10 -2.42
CA PHE A 125 -36.67 -5.30 -1.08
C PHE A 125 -35.41 -6.17 -1.07
N ASN A 126 -34.90 -6.54 -2.24
CA ASN A 126 -33.69 -7.34 -2.35
C ASN A 126 -32.44 -6.51 -2.02
N THR A 127 -31.95 -6.63 -0.78
CA THR A 127 -30.77 -5.90 -0.31
C THR A 127 -29.48 -6.24 -1.06
N ARG A 128 -29.36 -7.45 -1.65
CA ARG A 128 -28.20 -7.84 -2.46
C ARG A 128 -28.24 -7.18 -3.82
N TYR A 129 -29.42 -7.16 -4.46
CA TYR A 129 -29.62 -6.41 -5.69
C TYR A 129 -29.37 -4.91 -5.48
N GLY A 130 -29.95 -4.33 -4.43
CA GLY A 130 -29.70 -2.93 -4.05
C GLY A 130 -28.22 -2.64 -3.82
N SER A 131 -27.50 -3.53 -3.13
CA SER A 131 -26.05 -3.41 -2.94
C SER A 131 -25.29 -3.45 -4.27
N PHE A 132 -25.63 -4.37 -5.16
CA PHE A 132 -25.03 -4.47 -6.49
C PHE A 132 -25.26 -3.18 -7.31
N ARG A 133 -26.51 -2.70 -7.40
CA ARG A 133 -26.86 -1.45 -8.09
C ARG A 133 -26.15 -0.23 -7.47
N GLY A 134 -26.07 -0.18 -6.14
CA GLY A 134 -25.32 0.86 -5.44
C GLY A 134 -23.85 0.90 -5.84
N TRP A 135 -23.21 -0.27 -6.00
CA TRP A 135 -21.83 -0.33 -6.49
C TRP A 135 -21.69 0.04 -7.96
N GLN A 136 -22.65 -0.30 -8.83
CA GLN A 136 -22.64 0.18 -10.22
C GLN A 136 -22.70 1.71 -10.27
N MET A 137 -23.62 2.32 -9.51
CA MET A 137 -23.71 3.78 -9.40
C MET A 137 -22.45 4.41 -8.80
N ALA A 138 -21.83 3.75 -7.82
CA ALA A 138 -20.60 4.24 -7.20
C ALA A 138 -19.45 4.28 -8.21
N ILE A 139 -19.27 3.25 -9.04
CA ILE A 139 -18.22 3.21 -10.08
C ILE A 139 -18.42 4.35 -11.10
N GLU A 140 -19.66 4.71 -11.43
CA GLU A 140 -19.97 5.81 -12.36
C GLU A 140 -19.72 7.20 -11.76
N LYS A 141 -19.89 7.36 -10.44
CA LYS A 141 -19.90 8.67 -9.77
C LYS A 141 -18.65 8.99 -8.97
N VAL A 142 -17.93 7.99 -8.49
CA VAL A 142 -16.72 8.19 -7.67
C VAL A 142 -15.61 8.75 -8.54
N LYS A 143 -15.00 9.85 -8.09
CA LYS A 143 -13.83 10.44 -8.75
C LYS A 143 -12.66 9.44 -8.66
N PRO A 144 -12.14 8.96 -9.80
CA PRO A 144 -11.01 8.03 -9.79
C PRO A 144 -9.76 8.69 -9.19
N ILE A 145 -9.03 7.93 -8.37
CA ILE A 145 -7.72 8.37 -7.87
C ILE A 145 -6.67 8.02 -8.94
N PRO A 146 -5.73 8.93 -9.27
CA PRO A 146 -4.59 8.60 -10.14
C PRO A 146 -3.83 7.38 -9.61
N ARG A 147 -3.64 6.36 -10.45
CA ARG A 147 -3.01 5.08 -10.07
C ARG A 147 -1.57 4.98 -10.57
N HIS A 148 -0.76 5.99 -10.26
CA HIS A 148 0.67 5.98 -10.54
C HIS A 148 1.46 5.40 -9.36
N THR A 149 2.57 4.73 -9.65
CA THR A 149 3.56 4.31 -8.66
C THR A 149 4.51 5.46 -8.33
N ALA A 150 5.27 5.33 -7.24
CA ALA A 150 6.39 6.23 -6.99
C ALA A 150 7.45 6.06 -8.09
N ARG A 151 7.69 7.12 -8.86
CA ARG A 151 8.75 7.16 -9.87
C ARG A 151 10.04 7.59 -9.19
N LEU A 152 10.81 6.60 -8.76
CA LEU A 152 12.08 6.79 -8.06
C LEU A 152 13.23 6.51 -9.03
N ASP A 153 14.31 7.27 -8.92
CA ASP A 153 15.55 7.10 -9.67
C ASP A 153 16.74 7.42 -8.74
N PHE A 154 17.10 6.43 -7.91
CA PHE A 154 18.19 6.62 -6.95
C PHE A 154 19.55 6.64 -7.63
N SER A 155 19.69 5.92 -8.74
CA SER A 155 20.90 5.92 -9.55
C SER A 155 21.17 7.32 -10.11
N GLY A 156 20.13 7.98 -10.65
CA GLY A 156 20.20 9.37 -11.08
C GLY A 156 20.60 10.31 -9.97
N ASP A 157 20.02 10.17 -8.76
CA ASP A 157 20.38 10.97 -7.59
C ASP A 157 21.86 10.80 -7.22
N VAL A 158 22.36 9.55 -7.18
CA VAL A 158 23.76 9.23 -6.86
C VAL A 158 24.73 9.85 -7.86
N LEU A 159 24.42 9.75 -9.17
CA LEU A 159 25.24 10.34 -10.24
C LEU A 159 25.22 11.87 -10.20
N GLN A 160 24.05 12.48 -9.91
CA GLN A 160 23.92 13.94 -9.82
C GLN A 160 24.73 14.52 -8.65
N GLN A 161 24.85 13.76 -7.55
CA GLN A 161 25.64 14.16 -6.37
C GLN A 161 27.13 13.81 -6.52
N GLU A 162 27.56 13.26 -7.65
CA GLU A 162 28.95 12.88 -7.95
C GLU A 162 29.56 11.93 -6.89
N LEU A 163 28.75 11.04 -6.32
CA LEU A 163 29.19 10.11 -5.27
C LEU A 163 30.02 8.98 -5.89
N THR A 164 31.17 8.71 -5.29
CA THR A 164 32.19 7.80 -5.85
C THR A 164 32.24 6.45 -5.14
N SER A 165 31.82 6.40 -3.87
CA SER A 165 31.87 5.19 -3.06
C SER A 165 30.53 4.82 -2.43
N THR A 166 30.34 3.53 -2.15
CA THR A 166 29.17 3.03 -1.39
C THR A 166 29.05 3.65 -0.01
N THR A 167 30.17 4.08 0.59
CA THR A 167 30.16 4.77 1.89
C THR A 167 29.53 6.15 1.76
N GLU A 168 29.92 6.92 0.74
CA GLU A 168 29.34 8.23 0.44
C GLU A 168 27.85 8.12 0.09
N VAL A 169 27.47 7.10 -0.68
CA VAL A 169 26.06 6.82 -1.01
C VAL A 169 25.22 6.56 0.24
N VAL A 170 25.69 5.70 1.14
CA VAL A 170 24.96 5.42 2.39
C VAL A 170 24.87 6.66 3.26
N ASP A 171 25.94 7.45 3.37
CA ASP A 171 25.95 8.70 4.14
C ASP A 171 24.95 9.72 3.59
N TYR A 172 24.91 9.89 2.26
CA TYR A 172 23.96 10.75 1.57
C TYR A 172 22.50 10.37 1.88
N PHE A 173 22.15 9.08 1.79
CA PHE A 173 20.78 8.64 2.08
C PHE A 173 20.44 8.68 3.57
N ILE A 174 21.41 8.47 4.46
CA ILE A 174 21.22 8.68 5.91
C ILE A 174 20.86 10.15 6.17
N GLU A 175 21.63 11.09 5.62
CA GLU A 175 21.36 12.53 5.78
C GLU A 175 20.00 12.93 5.22
N ARG A 176 19.64 12.39 4.04
CA ARG A 176 18.37 12.68 3.39
C ARG A 176 17.16 12.17 4.16
N PHE A 177 17.22 10.95 4.69
CA PHE A 177 16.06 10.29 5.27
C PHE A 177 15.98 10.39 6.79
N MET A 178 17.09 10.39 7.50
CA MET A 178 17.12 10.27 8.96
C MET A 178 17.31 11.62 9.64
N ARG A 179 16.41 11.93 10.58
CA ARG A 179 16.55 13.11 11.43
C ARG A 179 17.66 12.94 12.48
N VAL A 180 17.87 11.70 12.92
CA VAL A 180 18.91 11.29 13.86
C VAL A 180 19.75 10.24 13.16
N ALA A 181 21.05 10.49 13.06
CA ALA A 181 21.97 9.54 12.43
C ALA A 181 21.95 8.19 13.19
N PRO A 182 22.03 7.06 12.46
CA PRO A 182 22.04 5.75 13.08
C PRO A 182 23.37 5.50 13.77
N GLY A 183 23.40 4.51 14.67
CA GLY A 183 24.63 4.07 15.32
C GLY A 183 25.70 3.61 14.31
N ALA A 184 26.97 3.69 14.71
CA ALA A 184 28.10 3.32 13.85
C ALA A 184 28.02 1.87 13.32
N ASP A 185 27.46 0.95 14.12
CA ASP A 185 27.21 -0.44 13.71
C ASP A 185 26.17 -0.54 12.58
N ALA A 186 25.04 0.17 12.71
CA ALA A 186 23.98 0.19 11.70
C ALA A 186 24.47 0.83 10.39
N ARG A 187 25.24 1.93 10.49
CA ARG A 187 25.91 2.53 9.33
C ARG A 187 26.85 1.54 8.64
N ARG A 188 27.72 0.85 9.39
CA ARG A 188 28.62 -0.16 8.82
C ARG A 188 27.86 -1.30 8.16
N MET A 189 26.74 -1.72 8.74
CA MET A 189 25.87 -2.75 8.17
C MET A 189 25.28 -2.32 6.83
N LEU A 190 24.77 -1.09 6.72
CA LEU A 190 24.24 -0.55 5.45
C LEU A 190 25.32 -0.45 4.37
N VAL A 191 26.52 0.03 4.70
CA VAL A 191 27.65 0.09 3.75
C VAL A 191 28.07 -1.31 3.31
N LYS A 192 28.18 -2.24 4.26
CA LYS A 192 28.53 -3.64 3.96
C LYS A 192 27.49 -4.26 3.02
N PHE A 193 26.21 -4.09 3.33
CA PHE A 193 25.11 -4.59 2.51
C PHE A 193 25.21 -4.06 1.07
N LEU A 194 25.38 -2.75 0.90
CA LEU A 194 25.48 -2.16 -0.44
C LEU A 194 26.71 -2.67 -1.22
N ASN A 195 27.86 -2.83 -0.56
CA ASN A 195 29.05 -3.43 -1.18
C ASN A 195 28.80 -4.86 -1.65
N GLU A 196 28.11 -5.67 -0.84
CA GLU A 196 27.81 -7.07 -1.16
C GLU A 196 26.84 -7.18 -2.34
N GLU A 197 25.79 -6.35 -2.37
CA GLU A 197 24.81 -6.33 -3.47
C GLU A 197 25.40 -5.80 -4.78
N LEU A 198 26.30 -4.81 -4.73
CA LEU A 198 26.94 -4.26 -5.93
C LEU A 198 28.13 -5.09 -6.42
N GLY A 199 28.74 -5.90 -5.54
CA GLY A 199 29.99 -6.61 -5.80
C GLY A 199 31.23 -5.71 -5.88
N THR A 200 31.08 -4.42 -5.61
CA THR A 200 32.14 -3.40 -5.65
C THR A 200 31.81 -2.27 -4.69
N SER A 201 32.84 -1.53 -4.24
CA SER A 201 32.66 -0.28 -3.50
C SER A 201 32.71 0.96 -4.39
N ASN A 202 33.08 0.80 -5.67
CA ASN A 202 33.21 1.87 -6.64
C ASN A 202 31.90 2.07 -7.42
N ILE A 203 31.29 3.24 -7.29
CA ILE A 203 30.02 3.56 -7.95
C ILE A 203 30.18 3.64 -9.47
N GLU A 204 31.35 4.02 -9.98
CA GLU A 204 31.61 4.09 -11.42
C GLU A 204 31.46 2.73 -12.12
N GLU A 205 31.83 1.65 -11.44
CA GLU A 205 31.68 0.28 -11.97
C GLU A 205 30.22 -0.18 -11.99
N ALA A 206 29.39 0.35 -11.09
CA ALA A 206 28.02 -0.10 -10.85
C ALA A 206 26.93 0.76 -11.51
N GLN A 207 27.30 1.84 -12.23
CA GLN A 207 26.36 2.86 -12.72
C GLN A 207 25.19 2.29 -13.55
N THR A 208 25.39 1.16 -14.22
CA THR A 208 24.39 0.56 -15.13
C THR A 208 23.41 -0.38 -14.43
N TYR A 209 23.67 -0.77 -13.17
CA TYR A 209 22.87 -1.80 -12.47
C TYR A 209 22.60 -1.50 -10.99
N MET A 210 23.04 -0.37 -10.45
CA MET A 210 22.94 -0.07 -9.02
C MET A 210 21.52 0.18 -8.49
N GLU A 211 20.54 0.48 -9.34
CA GLU A 211 19.19 0.92 -8.92
C GLU A 211 18.50 -0.06 -7.95
N ASP A 212 18.55 -1.37 -8.24
CA ASP A 212 17.89 -2.37 -7.41
C ASP A 212 18.57 -2.51 -6.04
N ALA A 213 19.90 -2.52 -6.02
CA ALA A 213 20.69 -2.55 -4.78
C ALA A 213 20.44 -1.29 -3.94
N LEU A 214 20.33 -0.11 -4.57
CA LEU A 214 19.99 1.14 -3.90
C LEU A 214 18.58 1.08 -3.30
N ARG A 215 17.58 0.56 -4.02
CA ARG A 215 16.23 0.36 -3.48
C ARG A 215 16.22 -0.58 -2.27
N MET A 216 16.97 -1.68 -2.33
CA MET A 216 17.09 -2.62 -1.22
C MET A 216 17.77 -1.98 -0.01
N MET A 217 18.84 -1.21 -0.23
CA MET A 217 19.54 -0.48 0.83
C MET A 217 18.64 0.60 1.46
N VAL A 218 17.92 1.38 0.64
CA VAL A 218 16.95 2.37 1.12
C VAL A 218 15.82 1.67 1.91
N HIS A 219 15.36 0.50 1.49
CA HIS A 219 14.39 -0.27 2.27
C HIS A 219 14.91 -0.63 3.67
N LEU A 220 16.16 -1.09 3.78
CA LEU A 220 16.81 -1.38 5.07
C LEU A 220 16.98 -0.12 5.91
N LEU A 221 17.36 1.00 5.29
CA LEU A 221 17.52 2.30 5.93
C LEU A 221 16.19 2.78 6.52
N LEU A 222 15.12 2.75 5.73
CA LEU A 222 13.78 3.14 6.18
C LEU A 222 13.25 2.18 7.26
N SER A 223 13.74 0.94 7.31
CA SER A 223 13.38 -0.03 8.35
C SER A 223 14.14 0.15 9.67
N GLN A 224 15.14 1.05 9.73
CA GLN A 224 15.89 1.29 10.96
C GLN A 224 15.05 2.03 12.03
N PRO A 225 15.29 1.77 13.34
CA PRO A 225 14.56 2.40 14.43
C PRO A 225 14.55 3.93 14.37
N GLU A 226 15.66 4.54 13.96
CA GLU A 226 15.83 6.00 13.87
C GLU A 226 14.86 6.63 12.86
N TYR A 227 14.56 5.91 11.76
CA TYR A 227 13.55 6.35 10.80
C TYR A 227 12.14 6.01 11.29
N GLN A 228 11.96 4.78 11.77
CA GLN A 228 10.67 4.23 12.19
C GLN A 228 10.03 4.97 13.36
N LEU A 229 10.83 5.63 14.20
CA LEU A 229 10.38 6.39 15.36
C LEU A 229 10.43 7.91 15.15
N SER A 230 10.82 8.37 13.95
CA SER A 230 10.89 9.80 13.61
C SER A 230 9.55 10.48 13.34
#